data_AF-A0AAD9JPJ7-F1
#
_entry.id   AF-A0AAD9JPJ7-F1
#
_cell.length_a   1.000
_cell.length_b   1.000
_cell.length_c   1.000
_cell.angle_alpha   90.00
_cell.angle_beta   90.00
_cell.angle_gamma   90.00
#
_symmetry.space_group_name_H-M   'P 1'
#
loop_
_entity.id
_entity.type
_entity.pdbx_description
1 polymer ?
#
loop_
_entity_poly.entity_id
_entity_poly.type
_entity_poly.pdbx_seq_one_letter_code
_entity_poly.pdbx_strand_id
1 'polypeptide(L)'
;MATNVKMYVEYWNKDEYRIRLEKLISAIEKEVSGVDVIGEAGRSKTFEIVINGKLVYSKLKYGCFPKAIDVIRGLKEVKEGREPKIIGANKRQQQGLQQPNS
;
A
#
# COMPACT_ATOMS: atom_id res chain seq x y z
N MET A 1 -18.00 -16.59 -3.41
CA MET A 1 -18.16 -15.50 -2.43
C MET A 1 -17.27 -14.35 -2.88
N ALA A 2 -17.82 -13.16 -3.17
CA ALA A 2 -16.99 -11.98 -3.38
C ALA A 2 -16.45 -11.56 -2.01
N THR A 3 -15.16 -11.79 -1.75
CA THR A 3 -14.52 -11.35 -0.51
C THR A 3 -14.33 -9.84 -0.59
N ASN A 4 -14.92 -9.11 0.36
CA ASN A 4 -14.72 -7.67 0.47
C ASN A 4 -13.29 -7.43 0.96
N VAL A 5 -12.44 -6.83 0.13
CA VAL A 5 -11.03 -6.57 0.48
C VAL A 5 -10.96 -5.27 1.26
N LYS A 6 -10.40 -5.30 2.46
CA LYS A 6 -10.21 -4.09 3.28
C LYS A 6 -8.80 -3.57 3.11
N MET A 7 -8.66 -2.32 2.67
CA MET A 7 -7.41 -1.61 2.58
C MET A 7 -7.43 -0.42 3.52
N TYR A 8 -6.46 -0.35 4.43
CA TYR A 8 -6.25 0.79 5.31
C TYR A 8 -4.96 1.51 4.90
N VAL A 9 -4.99 2.83 4.88
CA VAL A 9 -3.85 3.68 4.57
C VAL A 9 -3.63 4.70 5.68
N GLU A 10 -2.56 4.50 6.45
CA GLU A 10 -2.05 5.57 7.33
C GLU A 10 -1.26 6.56 6.46
N TYR A 11 -1.58 7.84 6.53
CA TYR A 11 -0.86 8.87 5.80
C TYR A 11 -0.55 10.09 6.67
N TRP A 12 0.56 10.78 6.38
CA TRP A 12 0.85 12.04 7.06
C TRP A 12 -0.20 13.10 6.72
N ASN A 13 -0.76 13.78 7.73
CA ASN A 13 -1.72 14.87 7.56
C ASN A 13 -1.12 16.11 6.85
N LYS A 14 -0.96 16.01 5.53
CA LYS A 14 -0.55 17.06 4.59
C LYS A 14 -1.31 16.91 3.28
N ASP A 15 -1.61 18.02 2.64
CA ASP A 15 -2.37 18.05 1.38
C ASP A 15 -1.75 17.16 0.29
N GLU A 16 -0.42 17.15 0.15
CA GLU A 16 0.25 16.32 -0.85
C GLU A 16 -0.02 14.81 -0.65
N TYR A 17 -0.13 14.35 0.61
CA TYR A 17 -0.37 12.95 0.95
C TYR A 17 -1.83 12.60 0.71
N ARG A 18 -2.74 13.52 1.09
CA ARG A 18 -4.17 13.39 0.83
C ARG A 18 -4.47 13.30 -0.67
N ILE A 19 -3.92 14.20 -1.48
CA ILE A 19 -4.05 14.17 -2.95
C ILE A 19 -3.53 12.86 -3.53
N ARG A 20 -2.43 12.32 -2.98
CA ARG A 20 -1.88 11.02 -3.41
C ARG A 20 -2.77 9.85 -3.03
N LEU A 21 -3.38 9.88 -1.84
CA LEU A 21 -4.37 8.90 -1.41
C LEU A 21 -5.60 8.93 -2.33
N GLU A 22 -6.16 10.12 -2.59
CA GLU A 22 -7.33 10.29 -3.48
C GLU A 22 -7.04 9.77 -4.91
N LYS A 23 -5.86 10.06 -5.45
CA LYS A 23 -5.41 9.51 -6.75
C LYS A 23 -5.28 7.98 -6.73
N LEU A 24 -4.80 7.41 -5.63
CA LEU A 24 -4.68 5.96 -5.47
C LEU A 24 -6.08 5.31 -5.39
N ILE A 25 -6.99 5.88 -4.61
CA ILE A 25 -8.39 5.42 -4.52
C ILE A 25 -9.05 5.43 -5.90
N SER A 26 -8.97 6.56 -6.62
CA SER A 26 -9.57 6.67 -7.96
C SER A 26 -8.98 5.65 -8.95
N ALA A 27 -7.69 5.32 -8.85
CA ALA A 27 -7.07 4.29 -9.68
C ALA A 27 -7.54 2.88 -9.30
N ILE A 28 -7.72 2.61 -8.01
CA ILE A 28 -8.23 1.32 -7.50
C ILE A 28 -9.68 1.11 -7.95
N GLU A 29 -10.55 2.09 -7.76
CA GLU A 29 -11.98 2.00 -8.10
C GLU A 29 -12.22 1.68 -9.59
N LYS A 30 -11.35 2.18 -10.48
CA LYS A 30 -11.41 1.91 -11.92
C LYS A 30 -11.04 0.47 -12.28
N GLU A 31 -10.22 -0.19 -11.46
CA GLU A 31 -9.55 -1.45 -11.81
C GLU A 31 -9.97 -2.64 -10.95
N VAL A 32 -10.43 -2.38 -9.73
CA VAL A 32 -10.75 -3.39 -8.72
C VAL A 32 -11.99 -2.97 -7.95
N SER A 33 -13.14 -3.56 -8.30
CA SER A 33 -14.38 -3.39 -7.54
C SER A 33 -14.33 -4.07 -6.17
N GLY A 34 -15.16 -3.65 -5.21
CA GLY A 34 -15.30 -4.33 -3.92
C GLY A 34 -14.06 -4.27 -3.03
N VAL A 35 -13.35 -3.14 -3.09
CA VAL A 35 -12.29 -2.79 -2.15
C VAL A 35 -12.80 -1.65 -1.29
N ASP A 36 -12.79 -1.84 0.02
CA ASP A 36 -13.09 -0.81 1.00
C ASP A 36 -11.77 -0.13 1.40
N VAL A 37 -11.58 1.13 1.00
CA VAL A 37 -10.36 1.90 1.26
C VAL A 37 -10.63 2.93 2.36
N ILE A 38 -9.94 2.77 3.48
CA ILE A 38 -9.99 3.69 4.62
C ILE A 38 -8.67 4.44 4.69
N GLY A 39 -8.73 5.77 4.64
CA GLY A 39 -7.58 6.63 4.87
C GLY A 39 -7.64 7.26 6.25
N GLU A 40 -6.56 7.18 7.01
CA GLU A 40 -6.45 7.80 8.32
C GLU A 40 -5.16 8.62 8.44
N ALA A 41 -5.31 9.83 8.96
CA ALA A 41 -4.19 10.70 9.25
C ALA A 41 -3.37 10.15 10.42
N GLY A 42 -2.08 9.93 10.21
CA GLY A 42 -1.16 9.37 11.20
C GLY A 42 0.13 10.15 11.32
N ARG A 43 1.22 9.41 11.51
CA ARG A 43 2.53 9.98 11.86
C ARG A 43 3.14 10.80 10.73
N SER A 44 4.17 11.57 11.07
CA SER A 44 4.87 12.37 10.08
C SER A 44 5.57 11.51 9.03
N LYS A 45 5.44 11.92 7.76
CA LYS A 45 6.06 11.30 6.56
C LYS A 45 5.57 9.89 6.20
N THR A 46 4.54 9.36 6.87
CA THR A 46 4.01 8.01 6.62
C THR A 46 3.12 7.95 5.38
N PHE A 47 3.18 6.80 4.72
CA PHE A 47 2.21 6.35 3.72
C PHE A 47 2.26 4.82 3.74
N GLU A 48 1.53 4.25 4.68
CA GLU A 48 1.58 2.83 5.05
C GLU A 48 0.31 2.15 4.55
N ILE A 49 0.45 1.08 3.79
CA ILE A 49 -0.71 0.34 3.25
C ILE A 49 -0.83 -0.99 3.97
N VAL A 50 -2.01 -1.22 4.53
CA VAL A 50 -2.41 -2.45 5.18
C VAL A 50 -3.56 -3.05 4.39
N ILE A 51 -3.45 -4.32 3.98
CA ILE A 51 -4.53 -5.05 3.29
C ILE A 51 -4.93 -6.24 4.14
N ASN A 52 -6.22 -6.36 4.46
CA ASN A 52 -6.78 -7.39 5.35
C ASN A 52 -5.96 -7.57 6.64
N GLY A 53 -5.57 -6.45 7.27
CA GLY A 53 -4.80 -6.44 8.52
C GLY A 53 -3.29 -6.67 8.38
N LYS A 54 -2.77 -6.92 7.17
CA LYS A 54 -1.34 -7.15 6.92
C LYS A 54 -0.68 -5.93 6.30
N LEU A 55 0.41 -5.44 6.89
CA LEU A 55 1.23 -4.37 6.32
C LEU A 55 1.90 -4.86 5.03
N VAL A 56 1.53 -4.26 3.90
CA VAL A 56 2.02 -4.62 2.57
C VAL A 56 2.93 -3.58 1.95
N TYR A 57 2.88 -2.33 2.39
CA TYR A 57 3.77 -1.26 1.92
C TYR A 57 4.09 -0.28 3.04
N SER A 58 5.33 0.20 3.04
CA SER A 58 5.79 1.25 3.95
C SER A 58 6.62 2.28 3.21
N LYS A 59 6.12 3.51 3.12
CA LYS A 59 6.91 4.61 2.55
C LYS A 59 8.13 4.91 3.39
N LEU A 60 8.05 4.76 4.72
CA LEU A 60 9.22 4.92 5.58
C LEU A 60 10.32 3.90 5.26
N LYS A 61 9.93 2.66 4.92
CA LYS A 61 10.88 1.61 4.51
C LYS A 61 11.49 1.86 3.13
N TYR A 62 10.67 2.26 2.14
CA TYR A 62 11.10 2.35 0.75
C TYR A 62 11.57 3.74 0.32
N GLY A 63 11.32 4.77 1.12
CA GLY A 63 11.70 6.16 0.86
C GLY A 63 10.87 6.85 -0.23
N CYS A 64 9.89 6.17 -0.84
CA CYS A 64 9.08 6.70 -1.93
C CYS A 64 7.60 6.35 -1.75
N PHE A 65 6.74 6.94 -2.58
CA PHE A 65 5.32 6.57 -2.63
C PHE A 65 5.13 5.28 -3.45
N PRO A 66 4.10 4.47 -3.12
CA PRO A 66 3.81 3.26 -3.88
C PRO A 66 3.36 3.61 -5.30
N LYS A 67 3.69 2.75 -6.26
CA LYS A 67 3.11 2.84 -7.61
C LYS A 67 1.71 2.25 -7.58
N ALA A 68 0.72 2.97 -8.12
CA ALA A 68 -0.67 2.52 -8.15
C ALA A 68 -0.81 1.13 -8.79
N ILE A 69 -0.09 0.87 -9.89
CA ILE A 69 -0.12 -0.42 -10.59
C ILE A 69 0.29 -1.61 -9.69
N ASP A 70 1.28 -1.42 -8.81
CA ASP A 70 1.72 -2.48 -7.91
C ASP A 70 0.67 -2.73 -6.80
N VAL A 71 0.02 -1.66 -6.31
CA VAL A 71 -1.07 -1.75 -5.34
C VAL A 71 -2.27 -2.49 -5.94
N ILE A 72 -2.68 -2.10 -7.15
CA ILE A 72 -3.78 -2.70 -7.90
C ILE A 72 -3.51 -4.19 -8.16
N ARG A 73 -2.28 -4.56 -8.57
CA ARG A 73 -1.91 -5.97 -8.74
C ARG A 73 -2.05 -6.75 -7.43
N GLY A 74 -1.58 -6.19 -6.32
CA GLY A 74 -1.72 -6.80 -4.99
C GLY A 74 -3.17 -7.02 -4.58
N LEU A 75 -4.04 -6.04 -4.83
CA LEU A 75 -5.48 -6.15 -4.55
C LEU A 75 -6.17 -7.20 -5.42
N LYS A 76 -5.85 -7.28 -6.72
CA LYS A 76 -6.37 -8.31 -7.63
C LYS A 76 -5.99 -9.71 -7.13
N GLU A 77 -4.73 -9.92 -6.74
CA GLU A 77 -4.27 -11.18 -6.14
C GLU A 77 -5.05 -11.54 -4.86
N VAL A 78 -5.26 -10.58 -3.96
CA VAL A 78 -6.02 -10.83 -2.72
C VAL A 78 -7.50 -11.16 -3.02
N LYS A 79 -8.09 -10.51 -4.02
CA LYS A 79 -9.47 -10.80 -4.46
C LYS A 79 -9.62 -12.19 -5.09
N GLU A 80 -8.54 -12.73 -5.67
CA GLU A 80 -8.46 -14.12 -6.13
C GLU A 80 -8.27 -15.13 -4.97
N GLY A 81 -8.26 -14.67 -3.72
CA GLY A 81 -8.11 -15.52 -2.53
C GLY A 81 -6.65 -15.76 -2.12
N ARG A 82 -5.69 -15.04 -2.71
CA ARG A 82 -4.28 -15.12 -2.28
C ARG A 82 -4.07 -14.29 -1.02
N GLU A 83 -3.05 -14.65 -0.24
CA GLU A 83 -2.66 -13.83 0.89
C GLU A 83 -2.06 -12.49 0.44
N PRO A 84 -2.27 -11.39 1.20
CA PRO A 84 -1.61 -10.12 0.93
C PRO A 84 -0.08 -10.27 1.01
N LYS A 85 0.62 -9.69 0.03
CA LYS A 85 2.08 -9.72 -0.10
C LYS A 85 2.66 -8.32 -0.11
N ILE A 86 3.95 -8.21 0.16
CA ILE A 86 4.68 -6.95 0.08
C ILE A 86 4.63 -6.38 -1.34
N ILE A 87 4.21 -5.13 -1.45
CA ILE A 87 4.03 -4.38 -2.70
C ILE A 87 5.27 -3.50 -2.91
N GLY A 88 5.64 -3.25 -4.17
CA GLY A 88 6.79 -2.38 -4.49
C GLY A 88 8.17 -2.97 -4.19
N ALA A 89 8.25 -4.28 -3.94
CA ALA A 89 9.51 -5.00 -3.79
C ALA A 89 10.28 -5.06 -5.13
N ASN A 90 11.00 -4.00 -5.47
CA ASN A 90 12.16 -4.17 -6.35
C ASN A 90 13.18 -5.02 -5.60
N LYS A 91 13.51 -6.21 -6.12
CA LYS A 91 14.48 -7.17 -5.52
C LYS A 91 15.81 -6.51 -5.11
N ARG A 92 16.22 -5.41 -5.76
CA ARG A 92 17.43 -4.64 -5.43
C ARG A 92 17.40 -3.94 -4.06
N GLN A 93 16.24 -3.53 -3.55
CA GLN A 93 16.15 -2.83 -2.26
C GLN A 93 16.18 -3.77 -1.06
N GLN A 94 16.02 -5.08 -1.25
CA GLN A 94 16.21 -6.08 -0.19
C GLN A 94 17.69 -6.43 0.02
N GLN A 95 18.56 -6.25 -0.98
CA GLN A 95 20.00 -6.49 -0.84
C GLN A 95 20.77 -5.35 -0.14
N GLY A 96 20.15 -4.18 0.07
CA GLY A 96 20.77 -3.01 0.72
C GLY A 96 20.44 -2.82 2.21
N LEU A 97 19.68 -3.74 2.83
CA LEU A 97 19.23 -3.63 4.22
C LEU A 97 19.72 -4.77 5.13
N GLN A 98 20.80 -5.45 4.72
CA GLN A 98 21.69 -6.05 5.70
C GLN A 98 22.57 -4.90 6.22
N GLN A 99 22.21 -4.32 7.37
CA GLN A 99 23.16 -3.46 8.09
C GLN A 99 24.41 -4.32 8.34
N PRO A 100 25.63 -3.89 7.94
CA PRO A 100 26.82 -4.53 8.45
C PRO A 100 26.91 -4.20 9.94
N ASN A 101 26.79 -5.22 10.77
CA ASN A 101 27.31 -5.16 12.14
C ASN A 101 28.84 -5.00 12.01
N SER A 102 29.38 -3.86 12.44
CA SER A 102 30.75 -3.69 12.93
C SER A 102 30.82 -2.41 13.75
#